data_AF-A0A3D4PWE5-F1
#
_entry.id   AF-A0A3D4PWE5-F1
#
_cell.length_a   1.000
_cell.length_b   1.000
_cell.length_c   1.000
_cell.angle_alpha   90.00
_cell.angle_beta   90.00
_cell.angle_gamma   90.00
#
_symmetry.space_group_name_H-M   'P 1'
#
loop_
_entity.id
_entity.type
_entity.pdbx_description
1 polymer ?
#
loop_
_entity_poly.entity_id
_entity_poly.type
_entity_poly.pdbx_seq_one_letter_code
_entity_poly.pdbx_strand_id
1 'polypeptide(L)' 'MAMRGLQQELNKALKAEDWERVRHLDRICVLLIDKVIAANRDDKSTLVCALSELKGVYAGLVAQCQREVTLLHAT' A
#
# COMPACT_ATOMS: atom_id res chain seq x y z
N MET A 1 -13.60 -2.38 4.32
CA MET A 1 -13.14 -3.78 4.21
C MET A 1 -12.07 -3.99 3.14
N ALA A 2 -12.27 -3.53 1.89
CA ALA A 2 -11.34 -3.78 0.78
C ALA A 2 -9.89 -3.28 1.03
N MET A 3 -9.72 -2.10 1.65
CA MET A 3 -8.40 -1.52 1.92
C MET A 3 -7.56 -2.35 2.91
N ARG A 4 -8.19 -2.84 3.99
CA ARG A 4 -7.52 -3.72 4.98
C ARG A 4 -7.13 -5.06 4.36
N GLY A 5 -7.96 -5.62 3.49
CA GLY A 5 -7.63 -6.83 2.75
C GLY A 5 -6.41 -6.62 1.86
N LEU A 6 -6.37 -5.52 1.11
CA LEU A 6 -5.23 -5.18 0.26
C LEU A 6 -3.95 -5.00 1.08
N GLN A 7 -4.01 -4.28 2.21
CA GLN A 7 -2.88 -4.09 3.11
C GLN A 7 -2.33 -5.41 3.66
N GLN A 8 -3.21 -6.36 4.03
CA GLN A 8 -2.79 -7.67 4.51
C GLN A 8 -2.07 -8.47 3.42
N GLU A 9 -2.59 -8.46 2.19
CA GLU A 9 -1.96 -9.15 1.06
C GLU A 9 -0.63 -8.52 0.67
N LEU A 10 -0.52 -7.19 0.74
CA LEU A 10 0.73 -6.47 0.51
C LEU A 10 1.79 -6.83 1.56
N ASN A 11 1.41 -6.86 2.84
CA ASN A 11 2.30 -7.28 3.91
C ASN A 11 2.74 -8.75 3.79
N LYS A 12 1.86 -9.64 3.30
CA LYS A 12 2.23 -11.04 3.03
C LYS A 12 3.22 -11.14 1.87
N ALA A 13 2.95 -10.46 0.76
CA ALA A 13 3.83 -10.44 -0.41
C ALA A 13 5.21 -9.86 -0.06
N LEU A 14 5.25 -8.79 0.73
CA LEU A 14 6.48 -8.20 1.27
C LEU A 14 7.26 -9.19 2.15
N LYS A 15 6.60 -9.91 3.05
CA LYS A 15 7.26 -10.91 3.90
C LYS A 15 7.80 -12.11 3.12
N ALA A 16 7.18 -12.41 1.98
CA ALA A 16 7.58 -13.50 1.09
C ALA A 16 8.57 -13.05 0.01
N GLU A 17 8.98 -11.77 0.01
CA GLU A 17 9.82 -11.16 -1.02
C GLU A 17 9.27 -11.34 -2.45
N ASP A 18 7.95 -11.48 -2.59
CA ASP A 18 7.28 -11.65 -3.87
C ASP A 18 7.05 -10.29 -4.54
N TRP A 19 8.11 -9.75 -5.13
CA TRP A 19 8.12 -8.41 -5.73
C TRP A 19 7.18 -8.26 -6.93
N GLU A 20 6.88 -9.35 -7.63
CA GLU A 20 5.91 -9.35 -8.72
C GLU A 20 4.50 -9.18 -8.17
N ARG A 21 4.15 -9.92 -7.11
CA ARG A 21 2.88 -9.79 -6.41
C ARG A 21 2.74 -8.41 -5.76
N VAL A 22 3.79 -7.87 -5.16
CA VAL A 22 3.82 -6.51 -4.62
C VAL A 22 3.47 -5.49 -5.71
N ARG A 23 4.13 -5.55 -6.88
CA ARG A 23 3.82 -4.64 -8.01
C ARG A 23 2.40 -4.79 -8.53
N HIS A 24 1.86 -6.01 -8.56
CA HIS A 24 0.49 -6.25 -8.99
C HIS A 24 -0.53 -5.65 -8.00
N LEU A 25 -0.30 -5.85 -6.71
CA LEU A 25 -1.14 -5.28 -5.65
C LEU A 25 -1.06 -3.75 -5.60
N ASP A 26 0.12 -3.19 -5.89
CA ASP A 26 0.34 -1.74 -6.01
C ASP A 26 -0.53 -1.10 -7.10
N ARG A 27 -0.60 -1.72 -8.28
CA ARG A 27 -1.48 -1.28 -9.38
C ARG A 27 -2.97 -1.37 -9.02
N ILE A 28 -3.36 -2.38 -8.24
CA ILE A 28 -4.74 -2.53 -7.74
C ILE A 28 -5.06 -1.45 -6.70
N CYS A 29 -4.06 -1.04 -5.91
CA CYS A 29 -4.16 0.02 -4.92
C CYS A 29 -4.62 1.34 -5.56
N VAL A 30 -4.07 1.71 -6.72
CA VAL A 30 -4.46 2.90 -7.50
C VAL A 30 -5.95 2.90 -7.84
N LEU A 31 -6.47 1.78 -8.36
CA LEU A 31 -7.89 1.65 -8.73
C LEU A 31 -8.82 1.69 -7.51
N LEU A 32 -8.36 1.21 -6.36
CA LEU A 32 -9.10 1.27 -5.10
C LEU A 32 -9.17 2.70 -4.56
N ILE A 33 -8.12 3.49 -4.73
CA ILE A 33 -8.09 4.91 -4.36
C ILE A 33 -9.11 5.70 -5.18
N ASP A 34 -9.17 5.48 -6.49
CA ASP A 34 -10.15 6.15 -7.35
C ASP A 34 -11.59 5.83 -6.93
N LYS A 35 -11.87 4.57 -6.55
CA LYS A 35 -13.18 4.15 -6.03
C LYS A 35 -13.50 4.79 -4.68
N VAL A 36 -12.51 4.93 -3.80
CA VAL A 36 -12.68 5.59 -2.50
C VAL A 36 -12.90 7.09 -2.67
N ILE A 37 -12.20 7.74 -3.60
CA ILE A 37 -12.43 9.15 -3.96
C ILE A 37 -13.84 9.35 -4.52
N ALA A 38 -14.28 8.49 -5.43
CA ALA A 38 -15.61 8.56 -6.02
C ALA A 38 -16.72 8.32 -4.98
N ALA A 39 -16.53 7.37 -4.07
CA ALA A 39 -17.52 7.01 -3.05
C ALA A 39 -17.63 8.02 -1.90
N ASN A 40 -16.60 8.83 -1.66
CA ASN A 40 -16.55 9.77 -0.52
C ASN A 40 -16.48 11.24 -0.97
N ARG A 41 -16.96 11.53 -2.19
CA ARG A 41 -16.87 12.87 -2.81
C ARG A 41 -17.49 13.98 -1.97
N ASP A 42 -18.56 13.65 -1.23
CA ASP A 42 -19.32 14.60 -0.41
C ASP A 42 -18.88 14.59 1.07
N ASP A 43 -18.07 13.61 1.49
CA ASP A 43 -17.51 13.52 2.85
C ASP A 43 -15.98 13.54 2.82
N LYS A 44 -15.46 14.77 2.79
CA LYS A 44 -14.03 15.08 2.75
C LYS A 44 -13.26 14.50 3.94
N SER A 45 -13.90 14.29 5.10
CA SER A 45 -13.23 13.80 6.30
C SER A 45 -12.89 12.31 6.17
N THR A 46 -13.86 11.52 5.69
CA THR A 46 -13.69 10.08 5.41
C THR A 46 -12.67 9.86 4.29
N LEU A 47 -12.66 10.74 3.29
CA LEU A 47 -11.66 10.71 2.22
C LEU A 47 -10.24 10.96 2.74
N VAL A 48 -10.05 11.97 3.60
CA VAL A 48 -8.74 12.29 4.20
C VAL A 48 -8.25 11.14 5.09
N CYS A 49 -9.14 10.49 5.84
CA CYS A 49 -8.79 9.30 6.63
C CYS A 49 -8.30 8.14 5.74
N ALA A 50 -9.04 7.80 4.68
CA ALA A 50 -8.68 6.71 3.80
C ALA A 50 -7.39 6.96 3.01
N LEU A 51 -7.16 8.21 2.56
CA LEU A 51 -5.91 8.62 1.93
C LEU A 51 -4.74 8.63 2.92
N SER A 52 -4.98 8.94 4.19
CA SER A 52 -3.95 8.92 5.24
C SER A 52 -3.54 7.48 5.61
N GLU A 53 -4.50 6.55 5.70
CA GLU A 53 -4.20 5.13 5.89
C GLU A 53 -3.36 4.59 4.72
N LEU A 54 -3.73 4.93 3.48
CA LEU A 54 -2.98 4.54 2.29
C LEU A 54 -1.54 5.07 2.33
N LYS A 55 -1.35 6.35 2.67
CA LYS A 55 -0.03 6.96 2.79
C LYS A 55 0.85 6.19 3.79
N GLY A 56 0.26 5.70 4.89
CA GLY A 56 0.95 4.86 5.86
C GLY A 56 1.43 3.52 5.29
N VAL A 57 0.60 2.86 4.47
CA VAL A 57 0.96 1.60 3.81
C VAL A 57 2.15 1.79 2.85
N TYR A 58 2.12 2.82 2.02
CA TYR A 58 3.23 3.13 1.10
C TYR A 58 4.52 3.51 1.83
N ALA A 59 4.43 4.29 2.92
CA ALA A 59 5.61 4.61 3.73
C ALA A 59 6.27 3.35 4.32
N GLY A 60 5.45 2.37 4.74
CA GLY A 60 5.95 1.07 5.22
C GLY A 60 6.65 0.26 4.12
N LEU A 61 6.06 0.24 2.92
CA LEU A 61 6.61 -0.37 1.71
C LEU A 61 8.00 0.21 1.37
N VAL A 62 8.10 1.53 1.31
CA VAL A 62 9.35 2.25 1.01
C VAL A 62 10.41 1.95 2.06
N ALA A 63 10.05 1.99 3.35
CA ALA A 63 10.99 1.68 4.43
C ALA A 63 11.48 0.22 4.37
N GLN A 64 10.63 -0.71 3.92
CA GLN A 64 11.01 -2.12 3.78
C GLN A 64 11.96 -2.34 2.59
N CYS A 65 11.66 -1.75 1.43
CA CYS A 65 12.58 -1.76 0.29
C CYS A 65 13.93 -1.12 0.62
N GLN A 66 13.94 0.01 1.36
CA GLN A 66 15.18 0.67 1.79
C GLN A 66 16.03 -0.20 2.71
N ARG A 67 15.40 -0.93 3.65
CA ARG A 67 16.10 -1.87 4.53
C ARG A 67 16.76 -2.99 3.75
N GLU A 68 16.06 -3.58 2.80
CA GLU A 68 16.60 -4.67 1.99
C GLU A 68 17.73 -4.22 1.06
N VAL A 69 17.61 -3.05 0.43
CA VAL A 69 18.70 -2.46 -0.36
C VAL A 69 19.92 -2.17 0.52
N THR A 70 19.72 -1.74 1.77
CA THR A 70 20.82 -1.50 2.72
C THR A 70 21.49 -2.82 3.13
N LEU A 71 20.71 -3.88 3.33
CA LEU A 71 21.22 -5.23 3.62
C LEU A 71 22.02 -5.82 2.44
N LEU A 72 21.51 -5.66 1.21
CA LEU A 72 22.17 -6.12 -0.02
C LEU A 72 23.50 -5.42 -0.31
N HIS A 73 23.64 -4.14 0.06
CA HIS A 73 24.90 -3.39 -0.11
C HIS A 73 25.89 -3.58 1.05
N ALA A 74 25.51 -4.25 2.14
CA ALA A 74 26.37 -4.51 3.29
C ALA A 74 27.13 -5.86 3.21
N THR A 75 26.76 -6.71 2.24
CA THR A 75 27.44 -7.96 1.84
C THR A 75 28.25 -7.77 0.57
#